data_AF-G4HNT5-F1
#
_entry.id   AF-G4HNT5-F1
#
_cell.length_a   1.000
_cell.length_b   1.000
_cell.length_c   1.000
_cell.angle_alpha   90.00
_cell.angle_beta   90.00
_cell.angle_gamma   90.00
#
_symmetry.space_group_name_H-M   'P 1'
#
loop_
_entity.id
_entity.type
_entity.pdbx_description
1 polymer ?
#
loop_
_entity_poly.entity_id
_entity_poly.type
_entity_poly.pdbx_seq_one_letter_code
_entity_poly.pdbx_strand_id
1 'polypeptide(L)' 'MRPQEIGIHREIWPPEKLAAHLKAIGADKPPAPKGSENKYEITAPRKGYRNRYLKRGGEY' A
#
# COMPACT_ATOMS: atom_id res chain seq x y z
N MET A 1 19.51 -29.79 -22.02
CA MET A 1 19.29 -28.61 -21.15
C MET A 1 18.22 -29.01 -20.14
N ARG A 2 18.55 -29.21 -18.86
CA ARG A 2 17.57 -29.67 -17.86
C ARG A 2 16.71 -28.48 -17.41
N PRO A 3 15.38 -28.61 -17.30
CA PRO A 3 14.54 -27.56 -16.74
C PRO A 3 14.94 -27.33 -15.28
N GLN A 4 15.30 -26.10 -14.95
CA GLN A 4 15.55 -25.67 -13.57
C GLN A 4 14.20 -25.67 -12.87
N GLU A 5 14.00 -26.55 -11.90
CA GLU A 5 12.82 -26.52 -11.04
C GLU A 5 12.82 -25.16 -10.32
N ILE A 6 11.84 -24.31 -10.62
CA ILE A 6 11.66 -23.02 -9.93
C ILE A 6 11.08 -23.36 -8.55
N GLY A 7 11.93 -23.88 -7.67
CA GLY A 7 11.61 -24.13 -6.29
C GLY A 7 11.39 -22.80 -5.57
N ILE A 8 10.26 -22.65 -4.89
CA ILE A 8 10.02 -21.51 -4.01
C ILE A 8 11.01 -21.65 -2.85
N HIS A 9 12.06 -20.83 -2.84
CA HIS A 9 12.97 -20.74 -1.71
C HIS A 9 12.21 -20.17 -0.50
N ARG A 10 12.04 -21.01 0.53
CA ARG A 10 11.44 -20.63 1.81
C ARG A 10 12.54 -20.63 2.87
N GLU A 11 12.78 -19.47 3.47
CA GLU A 11 13.67 -19.31 4.61
C GLU A 11 12.83 -18.86 5.82
N ILE A 12 13.04 -19.49 6.98
CA ILE A 12 12.41 -19.08 8.24
C ILE A 12 13.35 -18.10 8.94
N TRP A 13 12.88 -16.89 9.22
CA TRP A 13 13.70 -15.88 9.89
C TRP A 13 13.50 -15.89 11.40
N PRO A 14 14.58 -15.83 12.19
CA PRO A 14 14.48 -15.59 13.62
C PRO A 14 13.97 -14.15 13.87
N PRO A 15 13.32 -13.90 15.02
CA PRO A 15 12.73 -12.58 15.34
C PRO A 15 13.72 -11.41 15.25
N GLU A 16 14.98 -11.63 15.66
CA GLU A 16 16.04 -10.62 15.62
C GLU A 16 16.38 -10.19 14.19
N LYS A 17 16.48 -11.16 13.27
CA LYS A 17 16.74 -10.92 11.84
C LYS A 17 15.57 -10.20 11.18
N LEU A 18 14.34 -10.55 11.56
CA LEU A 18 13.13 -9.88 11.09
C LEU A 18 13.09 -8.42 11.55
N ALA A 19 13.35 -8.15 12.83
CA ALA A 19 13.37 -6.79 13.37
C ALA A 19 14.44 -5.91 12.70
N ALA A 20 15.66 -6.44 12.51
CA ALA A 20 16.72 -5.74 11.80
C ALA A 20 16.33 -5.42 10.35
N HIS A 21 15.69 -6.36 9.65
CA HIS A 21 15.22 -6.15 8.28
C HIS A 21 14.10 -5.12 8.20
N LEU A 22 13.09 -5.20 9.07
CA LEU A 22 11.99 -4.23 9.13
C LEU A 22 12.52 -2.80 9.38
N LYS A 23 13.52 -2.65 10.23
CA LYS A 23 14.20 -1.37 10.45
C LYS A 23 14.94 -0.88 9.22
N ALA A 24 15.64 -1.76 8.50
CA ALA A 24 16.38 -1.41 7.29
C ALA A 24 15.46 -0.93 6.15
N ILE A 25 14.27 -1.51 5.99
CA ILE A 25 13.29 -1.11 4.96
C ILE A 25 12.39 0.05 5.40
N GLY A 26 12.57 0.59 6.61
CA GLY A 26 11.73 1.65 7.16
C GLY A 26 10.31 1.20 7.54
N ALA A 27 10.07 -0.10 7.68
CA ALA A 27 8.80 -0.69 8.12
C ALA A 27 8.76 -0.97 9.65
N ASP A 28 9.71 -0.42 10.40
CA ASP A 28 9.77 -0.48 11.87
C ASP A 28 8.50 0.09 12.53
N LYS A 29 7.88 1.07 11.88
CA LYS A 29 6.68 1.75 12.36
C LYS A 29 5.56 1.59 11.34
N PRO A 30 4.29 1.51 11.79
CA PRO A 30 3.18 1.65 10.88
C PRO A 30 3.35 2.96 10.08
N PRO A 31 2.95 2.98 8.80
CA PRO A 31 3.01 4.21 8.02
C PRO A 31 2.28 5.31 8.80
N ALA A 32 2.81 6.52 8.74
CA ALA A 32 2.19 7.66 9.42
C ALA A 32 0.69 7.66 9.06
N PRO A 33 -0.21 7.77 10.07
CA PRO A 33 -1.62 7.88 9.77
C PRO A 33 -1.75 9.01 8.77
N LYS A 34 -2.34 8.73 7.60
CA LYS A 34 -2.54 9.77 6.59
C LYS A 34 -3.26 10.90 7.30
N GLY A 35 -2.55 12.01 7.48
CA GLY A 35 -3.08 13.21 8.07
C GLY A 35 -4.39 13.48 7.36
N SER A 36 -5.42 13.80 8.12
CA SER A 36 -6.78 13.94 7.64
C SER A 36 -6.99 15.10 6.63
N GLU A 37 -5.90 15.62 6.05
CA GLU A 37 -5.86 16.63 5.00
C GLU A 37 -6.55 16.12 3.74
N ASN A 38 -6.52 14.80 3.51
CA ASN A 38 -7.14 14.20 2.34
C ASN A 38 -8.22 13.17 2.68
N LYS A 39 -9.16 13.54 3.55
CA LYS A 39 -10.45 12.81 3.71
C LYS A 39 -11.20 12.60 2.37
N TYR A 40 -10.76 13.28 1.32
CA TYR A 40 -11.32 13.26 -0.02
C TYR A 40 -10.34 12.80 -1.12
N GLU A 41 -9.12 12.32 -0.81
CA GLU A 41 -8.27 11.55 -1.77
C GLU A 41 -8.81 10.13 -1.98
N ILE A 42 -10.12 10.00 -2.04
CA ILE A 42 -10.71 8.84 -2.67
C ILE A 42 -10.47 9.07 -4.16
N THR A 43 -9.46 8.39 -4.72
CA THR A 43 -9.19 8.40 -6.17
C THR A 43 -10.39 7.89 -6.98
N ALA A 44 -11.33 7.20 -6.34
CA ALA A 44 -12.58 6.79 -6.95
C ALA A 44 -13.58 7.97 -7.07
N PRO A 45 -14.27 8.12 -8.21
CA PRO A 45 -15.28 9.16 -8.40
C PRO A 45 -16.44 8.98 -7.41
N ARG A 46 -16.81 10.05 -6.70
CA ARG A 46 -17.93 10.02 -5.76
C ARG A 46 -19.25 10.04 -6.52
N LYS A 47 -20.09 9.03 -6.29
CA LYS A 47 -21.46 8.98 -6.80
C LYS A 47 -22.30 10.04 -6.07
N GLY A 48 -22.80 11.02 -6.81
CA GLY A 48 -23.77 12.02 -6.37
C GLY A 48 -25.21 11.56 -6.59
N TYR A 49 -26.16 12.46 -6.33
CA TYR A 49 -27.58 12.21 -6.51
C TYR A 49 -27.96 12.10 -8.01
N ARG A 50 -28.98 11.27 -8.29
CA ARG A 50 -29.50 10.99 -9.64
C ARG A 50 -28.49 10.29 -10.58
N ASN A 51 -27.72 9.33 -10.07
CA ASN A 51 -26.72 8.57 -10.84
C ASN A 51 -25.64 9.43 -11.53
N ARG A 52 -25.37 10.64 -11.03
CA ARG A 52 -24.30 11.50 -11.56
C ARG A 52 -23.09 11.47 -10.66
N TYR A 53 -21.88 11.47 -11.22
CA TYR A 53 -20.66 11.61 -10.43
C TYR A 53 -20.42 13.09 -10.08
N LEU A 54 -19.98 13.35 -8.86
CA LEU A 54 -19.63 14.71 -8.41
C LEU A 54 -18.32 15.14 -9.08
N LYS A 55 -18.32 16.33 -9.69
CA LYS A 55 -17.12 16.97 -10.25
C LYS A 55 -16.15 17.34 -9.11
N ARG A 56 -14.85 17.13 -9.33
CA ARG A 56 -13.82 17.54 -8.36
C ARG A 56 -13.69 19.06 -8.41
N GLY A 57 -13.54 19.72 -7.26
CA GLY A 57 -13.25 21.15 -7.23
C GLY A 57 -11.93 21.41 -7.96
N GLY A 58 -11.94 22.30 -8.97
CA GLY A 58 -10.78 22.63 -9.79
C GLY A 58 -10.96 22.50 -11.31
N GLU A 59 -12.10 22.00 -11.81
CA GLU A 59 -12.43 22.10 -13.24
C GLU A 59 -13.20 23.41 -13.51
N TYR A 60 -12.51 24.42 -14.06
CA TYR A 60 -13.10 25.54 -14.82
C TYR A 60 -13.02 25.22 -16.31
#